data_AF-A0A6N8XGK1-F1
#
_entry.id   AF-A0A6N8XGK1-F1
#
_cell.length_a   1.000
_cell.length_b   1.000
_cell.length_c   1.000
_cell.angle_alpha   90.00
_cell.angle_beta   90.00
_cell.angle_gamma   90.00
#
_symmetry.space_group_name_H-M   'P 1'
#
loop_
_entity.id
_entity.type
_entity.pdbx_description
1 polymer ?
#
loop_
_entity_poly.entity_id
_entity_poly.type
_entity_poly.pdbx_seq_one_letter_code
_entity_poly.pdbx_strand_id
1 'polypeptide(L)'
;YGLPGGFPGRAEPERSSDPIARCQQIEAALHGVVVEQAGCRQERFLPHIQPYEFEALLLSDMGAFARAEAQWHSVESELASVVNASASPEHVNDGFGTHPSARLKHAIPGYRKVTHGVRLATQIGLDRIRSECHHFGAWLGRMESLQPLNPGRSR
;
A
#
# COMPACT_ATOMS: atom_id res chain seq x y z
N TYR A 1 14.45 -4.00 4.26
CA TYR A 1 13.26 -4.34 3.44
C TYR A 1 13.45 -3.69 2.09
N GLY A 2 13.07 -4.34 1.00
CA GLY A 2 13.24 -3.79 -0.35
C GLY A 2 13.34 -4.89 -1.41
N LEU A 3 12.97 -4.55 -2.63
CA LEU A 3 13.12 -5.45 -3.79
C LEU A 3 14.62 -5.74 -4.02
N PRO A 4 15.00 -6.93 -4.49
CA PRO A 4 16.40 -7.29 -4.78
C PRO A 4 16.95 -6.52 -6.00
N GLY A 5 18.28 -6.47 -6.16
CA GLY A 5 18.95 -5.66 -7.20
C GLY A 5 18.50 -5.97 -8.62
N GLY A 6 18.30 -7.26 -8.92
CA GLY A 6 17.84 -7.74 -10.22
C GLY A 6 16.31 -7.83 -10.37
N PHE A 7 15.53 -7.16 -9.51
CA PHE A 7 14.08 -7.22 -9.65
C PHE A 7 13.62 -6.48 -10.93
N PRO A 8 12.69 -7.04 -11.73
CA PRO A 8 12.22 -6.40 -12.96
C PRO A 8 11.75 -4.97 -12.75
N GLY A 9 12.21 -4.05 -13.59
CA GLY A 9 11.83 -2.63 -13.53
C GLY A 9 12.41 -1.85 -12.36
N ARG A 10 13.24 -2.46 -11.50
CA ARG A 10 13.94 -1.75 -10.44
C ARG A 10 15.09 -0.94 -11.03
N ALA A 11 14.89 0.36 -11.17
CA ALA A 11 15.97 1.32 -11.37
C ALA A 11 16.54 1.78 -10.01
N GLU A 12 17.77 2.31 -10.02
CA GLU A 12 18.27 3.06 -8.86
C GLU A 12 17.34 4.25 -8.61
N PRO A 13 16.79 4.40 -7.40
CA PRO A 13 15.82 5.44 -7.13
C PRO A 13 16.49 6.81 -7.25
N GLU A 14 16.04 7.63 -8.19
CA GLU A 14 16.30 9.06 -8.10
C GLU A 14 15.65 9.59 -6.81
N ARG A 15 16.40 10.40 -6.04
CA ARG A 15 15.98 10.92 -4.72
C ARG A 15 14.63 11.66 -4.74
N SER A 16 14.14 12.09 -5.91
CA SER A 16 12.92 12.87 -6.10
C SER A 16 11.82 12.13 -6.89
N SER A 17 11.95 10.82 -7.09
CA SER A 17 10.95 10.06 -7.86
C SER A 17 9.69 9.78 -7.03
N ASP A 18 8.52 10.12 -7.59
CA ASP A 18 7.21 9.76 -7.05
C ASP A 18 7.15 8.25 -6.74
N PRO A 19 6.85 7.84 -5.49
CA PRO A 19 6.77 6.44 -5.11
C PRO A 19 5.71 5.65 -5.89
N ILE A 20 4.59 6.27 -6.27
CA ILE A 20 3.53 5.58 -7.02
C ILE A 20 4.00 5.29 -8.44
N ALA A 21 4.52 6.29 -9.16
CA ALA A 21 5.09 6.10 -10.49
C ALA A 21 6.17 5.00 -10.51
N ARG A 22 7.00 4.94 -9.46
CA ARG A 22 8.02 3.88 -9.30
C ARG A 22 7.39 2.50 -9.15
N CYS A 23 6.35 2.36 -8.32
CA CYS A 23 5.63 1.09 -8.16
C CYS A 23 5.02 0.66 -9.50
N GLN A 24 4.37 1.57 -10.22
CA GLN A 24 3.77 1.29 -11.53
C GLN A 24 4.79 0.81 -12.57
N GLN A 25 5.98 1.42 -12.61
CA GLN A 25 7.07 0.96 -13.49
C GLN A 25 7.50 -0.48 -13.17
N ILE A 26 7.68 -0.78 -11.88
CA ILE A 26 8.07 -2.11 -11.40
C ILE A 26 6.97 -3.13 -11.69
N GLU A 27 5.71 -2.78 -11.45
CA GLU A 27 4.55 -3.61 -11.73
C GLU A 27 4.41 -3.93 -13.21
N ALA A 28 4.62 -2.95 -14.10
CA ALA A 28 4.59 -3.15 -15.54
C ALA A 28 5.70 -4.11 -16.02
N ALA A 29 6.92 -3.95 -15.49
CA ALA A 29 8.02 -4.86 -15.80
C ALA A 29 7.79 -6.28 -15.26
N LEU A 30 7.29 -6.38 -14.03
CA LEU A 30 6.92 -7.66 -13.40
C LEU A 30 5.82 -8.35 -14.19
N HIS A 31 4.82 -7.60 -14.66
CA HIS A 31 3.74 -8.10 -15.53
C HIS A 31 4.31 -8.75 -16.78
N GLY A 32 5.14 -8.03 -17.53
CA GLY A 32 5.76 -8.55 -18.75
C GLY A 32 6.54 -9.84 -18.52
N VAL A 33 7.44 -9.85 -17.52
CA VAL A 33 8.27 -11.02 -17.21
C VAL A 33 7.42 -12.23 -16.81
N VAL A 34 6.41 -12.07 -15.96
CA VAL A 34 5.58 -13.19 -15.51
C VAL A 34 4.68 -13.71 -16.63
N VAL A 35 4.09 -12.82 -17.44
CA VAL A 35 3.26 -13.24 -18.58
C VAL A 35 4.11 -14.02 -19.61
N GLU A 36 5.30 -13.54 -19.91
CA GLU A 36 6.24 -14.22 -20.82
C GLU A 36 6.70 -15.57 -20.27
N GLN A 37 7.17 -15.62 -19.02
CA GLN A 37 7.76 -16.83 -18.45
C GLN A 37 6.74 -17.89 -18.05
N ALA A 38 5.59 -17.49 -17.52
CA ALA A 38 4.56 -18.42 -17.05
C ALA A 38 3.50 -18.74 -18.13
N GLY A 39 3.47 -17.99 -19.24
CA GLY A 39 2.44 -18.14 -20.28
C GLY A 39 1.02 -17.92 -19.76
N CYS A 40 0.86 -17.16 -18.68
CA CYS A 40 -0.43 -16.96 -18.03
C CYS A 40 -1.31 -15.96 -18.81
N ARG A 41 -2.61 -15.97 -18.52
CA ARG A 41 -3.56 -14.99 -19.07
C ARG A 41 -3.16 -13.59 -18.60
N GLN A 42 -2.73 -12.74 -19.52
CA GLN A 42 -2.20 -11.40 -19.21
C GLN A 42 -3.15 -10.55 -18.37
N GLU A 43 -4.45 -10.68 -18.58
CA GLU A 43 -5.48 -9.95 -17.85
C GLU A 43 -5.76 -10.53 -16.45
N ARG A 44 -5.17 -11.69 -16.12
CA ARG A 44 -5.32 -12.37 -14.83
C ARG A 44 -4.12 -12.24 -13.91
N PHE A 45 -3.00 -11.75 -14.43
CA PHE A 45 -1.89 -11.33 -13.59
C PHE A 45 -1.95 -9.82 -13.42
N LEU A 46 -2.35 -9.36 -12.24
CA LEU A 46 -2.47 -7.94 -11.89
C LEU A 46 -1.51 -7.65 -10.75
N PRO A 47 -0.20 -7.45 -11.03
CA PRO A 47 0.77 -7.19 -9.97
C PRO A 47 0.46 -5.89 -9.25
N HIS A 48 0.75 -5.87 -7.95
CA HIS A 48 0.70 -4.70 -7.07
C HIS A 48 1.94 -4.70 -6.20
N ILE A 49 2.63 -3.57 -6.18
CA ILE A 49 3.69 -3.26 -5.24
C ILE A 49 3.14 -2.16 -4.35
N GLN A 50 2.93 -2.48 -3.08
CA GLN A 50 2.55 -1.49 -2.09
C GLN A 50 3.74 -0.53 -1.89
N PRO A 51 3.58 0.79 -2.13
CA PRO A 51 4.61 1.73 -1.75
C PRO A 51 4.86 1.64 -0.24
N TYR A 52 6.14 1.46 0.10
CA TYR A 52 6.67 1.39 1.46
C TYR A 52 6.18 0.18 2.28
N GLU A 53 5.32 0.40 3.27
CA GLU A 53 4.87 -0.62 4.22
C GLU A 53 3.34 -0.67 4.27
N PHE A 54 2.80 -1.79 4.75
CA PHE A 54 1.36 -1.94 5.00
C PHE A 54 0.79 -0.80 5.86
N GLU A 55 1.56 -0.33 6.84
CA GLU A 55 1.17 0.76 7.72
C GLU A 55 0.88 2.09 6.98
N ALA A 56 1.37 2.28 5.74
CA ALA A 56 0.97 3.43 4.91
C ALA A 56 -0.54 3.43 4.64
N LEU A 57 -1.14 2.25 4.41
CA LEU A 57 -2.58 2.12 4.18
C LEU A 57 -3.40 2.49 5.43
N LEU A 58 -2.84 2.23 6.61
CA LEU A 58 -3.48 2.58 7.88
C LEU A 58 -3.54 4.10 8.07
N LEU A 59 -2.72 4.86 7.33
CA LEU A 59 -2.72 6.32 7.41
C LEU A 59 -3.92 7.00 6.69
N SER A 60 -4.86 6.21 6.16
CA SER A 60 -6.08 6.69 5.48
C SER A 60 -7.18 7.23 6.41
N ASP A 61 -7.14 6.92 7.71
CA ASP A 61 -8.07 7.48 8.70
C ASP A 61 -7.45 7.56 10.09
N MET A 62 -7.04 8.77 10.48
CA MET A 62 -6.47 9.03 11.81
C MET A 62 -7.51 8.97 12.93
N GLY A 63 -8.76 9.30 12.64
CA GLY A 63 -9.85 9.14 13.60
C GLY A 63 -10.06 7.67 13.99
N ALA A 64 -9.73 6.72 13.10
CA ALA A 64 -9.80 5.29 13.40
C ALA A 64 -8.83 4.86 14.51
N PHE A 65 -7.73 5.58 14.73
CA PHE A 65 -6.78 5.26 15.78
C PHE A 65 -7.38 5.49 17.17
N ALA A 66 -8.04 6.64 17.36
CA ALA A 66 -8.75 6.94 18.60
C ALA A 66 -9.93 5.99 18.84
N ARG A 67 -10.62 5.56 17.76
CA ARG A 67 -11.69 4.54 17.85
C ARG A 67 -11.17 3.15 18.19
N ALA A 68 -9.98 2.78 17.68
CA ALA A 68 -9.36 1.49 17.95
C ALA A 68 -8.87 1.39 19.40
N GLU A 69 -8.23 2.46 19.91
CA GLU A 69 -7.77 2.57 21.29
C GLU A 69 -7.89 4.04 21.76
N ALA A 70 -8.70 4.29 22.79
CA ALA A 70 -8.95 5.66 23.28
C ALA A 70 -7.66 6.41 23.69
N GLN A 71 -6.66 5.67 24.18
CA GLN A 71 -5.35 6.22 24.57
C GLN A 71 -4.51 6.76 23.41
N TRP A 72 -4.88 6.47 22.15
CA TRP A 72 -4.18 6.97 20.96
C TRP A 72 -4.76 8.28 20.45
N HIS A 73 -5.77 8.85 21.11
CA HIS A 73 -6.32 10.15 20.72
C HIS A 73 -5.27 11.27 20.75
N SER A 74 -4.27 11.18 21.63
CA SER A 74 -3.18 12.16 21.72
C SER A 74 -2.26 12.21 20.49
N VAL A 75 -2.18 11.13 19.71
CA VAL A 75 -1.28 11.03 18.54
C VAL A 75 -1.96 11.37 17.22
N GLU A 76 -3.29 11.50 17.24
CA GLU A 76 -4.11 11.70 16.05
C GLU A 76 -3.69 12.96 15.28
N SER A 77 -3.53 14.08 15.98
CA SER A 77 -3.14 15.35 15.35
C SER A 77 -1.73 15.32 14.77
N GLU A 78 -0.78 14.65 15.43
CA GLU A 78 0.59 14.53 14.96
C GLU A 78 0.63 13.72 13.66
N LEU A 79 0.02 12.53 13.66
CA LEU A 79 0.01 11.65 12.48
C LEU A 79 -0.81 12.26 11.33
N ALA A 80 -1.92 12.96 11.63
CA ALA A 80 -2.69 13.67 10.62
C ALA A 80 -1.88 14.78 9.94
N SER A 81 -1.03 15.50 10.69
CA SER A 81 -0.17 16.54 10.12
C SER A 81 0.82 15.98 9.09
N VAL A 82 1.34 14.78 9.33
CA VAL A 82 2.26 14.09 8.41
C VAL A 82 1.55 13.69 7.12
N VAL A 83 0.33 13.13 7.23
CA VAL A 83 -0.46 12.76 6.05
C VAL A 83 -0.83 14.00 5.24
N ASN A 84 -1.24 15.08 5.91
CA ASN A 84 -1.61 16.35 5.26
C ASN A 84 -0.42 17.06 4.60
N ALA A 85 0.81 16.79 5.04
CA ALA A 85 2.04 17.27 4.39
C ALA A 85 2.45 16.43 3.17
N SER A 86 1.78 15.29 2.94
CA SER A 86 2.04 14.37 1.83
C SER A 86 0.90 14.43 0.81
N ALA A 87 1.14 13.99 -0.42
CA ALA A 87 0.11 13.97 -1.46
C ALA A 87 -1.01 12.94 -1.18
N SER A 88 -0.67 11.84 -0.51
CA SER A 88 -1.62 10.83 0.00
C SER A 88 -0.94 9.98 1.09
N PRO A 89 -1.68 9.13 1.81
CA PRO A 89 -1.08 8.14 2.73
C PRO A 89 0.02 7.28 2.08
N GLU A 90 -0.11 6.99 0.80
CA GLU A 90 0.85 6.18 0.02
C GLU A 90 2.18 6.91 -0.26
N HIS A 91 2.21 8.23 -0.06
CA HIS A 91 3.41 9.06 -0.20
C HIS A 91 4.14 9.27 1.13
N VAL A 92 3.60 8.78 2.25
CA VAL A 92 4.20 8.99 3.57
C VAL A 92 5.44 8.11 3.72
N ASN A 93 6.60 8.67 3.40
CA ASN A 93 7.91 8.14 3.77
C ASN A 93 8.99 9.22 3.60
N ASP A 94 9.49 9.75 4.72
CA ASP A 94 10.52 10.80 4.70
C ASP A 94 11.93 10.23 4.87
N GLY A 95 12.12 8.92 4.69
CA GLY A 95 13.41 8.25 4.78
C GLY A 95 13.64 7.37 6.01
N PHE A 96 14.91 7.26 6.42
CA PHE A 96 15.35 6.32 7.44
C PHE A 96 14.83 6.72 8.82
N GLY A 97 13.96 5.89 9.41
CA GLY A 97 13.31 6.15 10.70
C GLY A 97 12.00 6.93 10.62
N THR A 98 11.58 7.38 9.43
CA THR A 98 10.33 8.12 9.19
C THR A 98 9.41 7.41 8.19
N HIS A 99 9.67 6.12 7.95
CA HIS A 99 8.75 5.22 7.26
C HIS A 99 7.49 4.97 8.12
N PRO A 100 6.36 4.56 7.52
CA PRO A 100 5.06 4.53 8.19
C PRO A 100 5.08 3.82 9.55
N SER A 101 5.68 2.64 9.63
CA SER A 101 5.69 1.89 10.87
C SER A 101 6.63 2.44 11.94
N ALA A 102 7.69 3.15 11.57
CA ALA A 102 8.54 3.84 12.54
C ALA A 102 7.78 5.01 13.16
N ARG A 103 7.00 5.75 12.38
CA ARG A 103 6.13 6.82 12.89
C ARG A 103 5.12 6.27 13.89
N LEU A 104 4.44 5.18 13.55
CA LEU A 104 3.49 4.56 14.47
C LEU A 104 4.16 4.07 15.75
N LYS A 105 5.34 3.46 15.66
CA LYS A 105 6.09 3.03 16.85
C LYS A 105 6.58 4.19 17.72
N HIS A 106 6.95 5.31 17.11
CA HIS A 106 7.41 6.49 17.82
C HIS A 106 6.25 7.19 18.52
N ALA A 107 5.16 7.43 17.79
CA ALA A 107 3.99 8.12 18.30
C ALA A 107 3.24 7.28 19.35
N ILE A 108 3.16 5.96 19.16
CA ILE A 108 2.32 5.07 19.98
C ILE A 108 3.19 4.11 20.80
N PRO A 109 3.38 4.38 22.11
CA PRO A 109 4.05 3.46 23.02
C PRO A 109 3.39 2.07 23.01
N GLY A 110 4.20 1.04 22.82
CA GLY A 110 3.71 -0.34 22.78
C GLY A 110 3.01 -0.74 21.47
N TYR A 111 3.13 0.04 20.39
CA TYR A 111 2.58 -0.33 19.09
C TYR A 111 3.11 -1.69 18.60
N ARG A 112 2.18 -2.63 18.35
CA ARG A 112 2.45 -3.98 17.84
C ARG A 112 1.95 -4.07 16.40
N LYS A 113 2.88 -4.05 15.45
CA LYS A 113 2.59 -4.03 14.00
C LYS A 113 1.49 -5.00 13.57
N VAL A 114 1.61 -6.27 13.96
CA VAL A 114 0.69 -7.32 13.52
C VAL A 114 -0.70 -7.14 14.14
N THR A 115 -0.79 -7.11 15.47
CA THR A 115 -2.08 -7.08 16.17
C THR A 115 -2.80 -5.74 16.01
N HIS A 116 -2.09 -4.63 16.17
CA HIS A 116 -2.68 -3.30 16.02
C HIS A 116 -2.94 -2.95 14.56
N GLY A 117 -2.07 -3.38 13.64
CA GLY A 117 -2.27 -3.15 12.21
C GLY A 117 -3.55 -3.80 11.69
N VAL A 118 -3.81 -5.07 12.06
CA VAL A 118 -5.06 -5.76 11.68
C VAL A 118 -6.29 -5.08 12.31
N ARG A 119 -6.21 -4.70 13.59
CA ARG A 119 -7.30 -4.00 14.29
C ARG A 119 -7.62 -2.67 13.63
N LEU A 120 -6.59 -1.87 13.31
CA LEU A 120 -6.73 -0.60 12.62
C LEU A 120 -7.33 -0.79 11.22
N ALA A 121 -6.80 -1.69 10.40
CA ALA A 121 -7.35 -1.95 9.07
C ALA A 121 -8.83 -2.35 9.12
N THR A 122 -9.22 -3.13 10.14
CA THR A 122 -10.62 -3.51 10.38
C THR A 122 -11.48 -2.29 10.77
N GLN A 123 -10.95 -1.41 11.63
CA GLN A 123 -11.65 -0.21 12.11
C GLN A 123 -11.78 0.88 11.05
N ILE A 124 -10.80 0.99 10.14
CA ILE A 124 -10.78 1.92 9.02
C ILE A 124 -11.72 1.43 7.91
N GLY A 125 -11.64 0.13 7.58
CA GLY A 125 -12.43 -0.47 6.54
C GLY A 125 -11.86 -0.26 5.13
N LEU A 126 -12.18 -1.19 4.24
CA LEU A 126 -11.63 -1.24 2.89
C LEU A 126 -12.04 -0.02 2.04
N ASP A 127 -13.28 0.46 2.20
CA ASP A 127 -13.80 1.60 1.44
C ASP A 127 -12.99 2.87 1.69
N ARG A 128 -12.63 3.13 2.95
CA ARG A 128 -11.83 4.28 3.34
C ARG A 128 -10.38 4.14 2.87
N ILE A 129 -9.81 2.94 3.00
CA ILE A 129 -8.45 2.67 2.50
C ILE A 129 -8.38 2.94 1.00
N ARG A 130 -9.29 2.37 0.20
CA ARG A 130 -9.25 2.52 -1.27
C ARG A 130 -9.58 3.93 -1.75
N SER A 131 -10.34 4.73 -0.99
CA SER A 131 -10.64 6.11 -1.35
C SER A 131 -9.48 7.06 -1.12
N GLU A 132 -8.61 6.79 -0.14
CA GLU A 132 -7.48 7.65 0.21
C GLU A 132 -6.15 7.14 -0.37
N CYS A 133 -6.03 5.83 -0.54
CA CYS A 133 -4.88 5.15 -1.15
C CYS A 133 -5.23 4.79 -2.60
N HIS A 134 -5.18 5.77 -3.50
CA HIS A 134 -5.62 5.62 -4.89
C HIS A 134 -4.86 4.55 -5.69
N HIS A 135 -3.57 4.31 -5.42
CA HIS A 135 -2.82 3.26 -6.14
C HIS A 135 -3.32 1.87 -5.74
N PHE A 136 -3.41 1.61 -4.43
CA PHE A 136 -4.07 0.41 -3.90
C PHE A 136 -5.52 0.27 -4.39
N GLY A 137 -6.30 1.36 -4.36
CA GLY A 137 -7.70 1.37 -4.80
C GLY A 137 -7.87 1.05 -6.29
N ALA A 138 -6.98 1.57 -7.14
CA ALA A 138 -6.98 1.27 -8.56
C ALA A 138 -6.67 -0.21 -8.85
N TRP A 139 -5.70 -0.79 -8.14
CA TRP A 139 -5.39 -2.22 -8.25
C TRP A 139 -6.60 -3.08 -7.84
N LEU A 140 -7.23 -2.76 -6.71
CA LEU A 140 -8.42 -3.46 -6.25
C LEU A 140 -9.57 -3.36 -7.26
N GLY A 141 -9.84 -2.16 -7.79
CA GLY A 141 -10.88 -1.95 -8.81
C GLY A 141 -10.62 -2.76 -10.08
N ARG A 142 -9.36 -2.91 -10.50
CA ARG A 142 -9.01 -3.80 -11.62
C ARG A 142 -9.36 -5.26 -11.32
N MET A 143 -9.04 -5.76 -10.13
CA MET A 143 -9.40 -7.11 -9.73
C MET A 143 -10.92 -7.33 -9.67
N GLU A 144 -11.66 -6.38 -9.10
CA GLU A 144 -13.12 -6.42 -8.99
C GLU A 144 -13.81 -6.39 -10.36
N SER A 145 -13.21 -5.72 -11.36
CA SER A 145 -13.74 -5.68 -12.72
C SER A 145 -13.52 -6.97 -13.54
N LEU A 146 -12.74 -7.92 -13.01
CA LEU A 146 -12.45 -9.16 -13.70
C LEU A 146 -13.72 -9.99 -13.88
N GLN A 147 -14.03 -10.31 -15.13
CA GLN A 147 -15.11 -11.24 -15.42
C GLN A 147 -14.80 -12.62 -14.82
N PRO A 148 -15.79 -13.44 -14.44
CA PRO A 148 -15.54 -14.84 -14.15
C PRO A 148 -14.83 -15.51 -15.33
N LEU A 149 -13.91 -16.44 -15.04
CA LEU A 149 -13.42 -17.33 -16.08
C LEU A 149 -14.61 -18.15 -16.53
N ASN A 150 -15.17 -17.89 -17.71
CA ASN A 150 -16.15 -18.80 -18.28
C ASN A 150 -15.46 -20.15 -18.46
N PRO A 151 -15.90 -21.22 -17.79
CA PRO A 151 -15.46 -22.56 -18.14
C PRO A 151 -16.16 -22.87 -19.46
N GLY A 152 -15.58 -22.40 -20.57
CA GLY A 152 -16.09 -22.70 -21.89
C GLY A 152 -16.10 -24.21 -22.06
N ARG A 153 -17.31 -24.77 -22.28
CA ARG A 153 -17.54 -26.14 -22.74
C ARG A 153 -16.45 -26.52 -23.72
N SER A 154 -15.73 -27.59 -23.41
CA SER A 154 -14.91 -28.31 -24.37
C SER A 154 -15.70 -28.48 -25.67
N ARG A 155 -15.19 -27.91 -26.76
CA ARG A 155 -15.52 -28.39 -28.11
C ARG A 155 -14.44 -29.37 -28.51
#